data_AF-A0A950IMZ2-F1
#
_entry.id   AF-A0A950IMZ2-F1
#
_cell.length_a   1.000
_cell.length_b   1.000
_cell.length_c   1.000
_cell.angle_alpha   90.00
_cell.angle_beta   90.00
_cell.angle_gamma   90.00
#
_symmetry.space_group_name_H-M   'P 1'
#
loop_
_entity.id
_entity.type
_entity.pdbx_description
1 polymer ?
#
loop_
_entity_poly.entity_id
_entity_poly.type
_entity_poly.pdbx_seq_one_letter_code
_entity_poly.pdbx_strand_id
1 'polypeptide(L)' 'GGDKDFNVPLVGGEQMYEALRSLNVPTELIVYPGQFHGFTRPSFIRDRYQRYFDWYDKWVLGKAPAAAPGGPKNTGD' A
#
# COMPACT_ATOMS: atom_id res chain seq x y z
N GLY A 1 5.70 -0.69 -2.08
CA GLY A 1 7.04 -1.26 -1.82
C GLY A 1 7.82 -0.36 -0.88
N GLY A 2 9.11 -0.63 -0.68
CA GLY A 2 10.02 0.32 -0.04
C GLY A 2 10.60 1.29 -1.07
N ASP A 3 10.72 2.59 -0.73
CA ASP A 3 11.28 3.62 -1.62
C ASP A 3 12.81 3.51 -1.82
N LYS A 4 13.49 2.68 -1.03
CA LYS A 4 14.93 2.38 -1.14
C LYS A 4 15.20 0.96 -1.65
N ASP A 5 14.22 0.26 -2.20
CA ASP A 5 14.44 -1.05 -2.82
C ASP A 5 15.18 -0.89 -4.17
N PHE A 6 16.48 -1.16 -4.18
CA PHE A 6 17.29 -1.19 -5.39
C PHE A 6 17.34 -2.57 -6.07
N ASN A 7 16.85 -3.62 -5.39
CA ASN A 7 16.74 -4.96 -6.00
C ASN A 7 15.53 -4.97 -6.95
N VAL A 8 14.42 -4.37 -6.52
CA VAL A 8 13.19 -4.21 -7.30
C VAL A 8 12.71 -2.76 -7.20
N PRO A 9 13.18 -1.88 -8.10
CA PRO A 9 12.86 -0.45 -8.05
C PRO A 9 11.37 -0.14 -8.10
N LEU A 10 10.94 0.89 -7.35
CA LEU A 10 9.54 1.28 -7.17
C LEU A 10 8.82 1.61 -8.50
N VAL A 11 9.56 2.10 -9.50
CA VAL A 11 9.02 2.54 -10.79
C VAL A 11 8.16 1.49 -11.49
N GLY A 12 8.51 0.20 -11.36
CA GLY A 12 7.69 -0.86 -11.95
C GLY A 12 6.29 -0.96 -11.31
N GLY A 13 6.22 -0.77 -9.99
CA GLY A 13 4.95 -0.71 -9.27
C GLY A 13 4.15 0.56 -9.58
N GLU A 14 4.82 1.70 -9.71
CA GLU A 14 4.20 2.98 -10.11
C GLU A 14 3.58 2.90 -11.50
N GLN A 15 4.31 2.36 -12.48
CA GLN A 15 3.81 2.17 -13.84
C GLN A 15 2.58 1.25 -13.88
N MET A 16 2.59 0.15 -13.13
CA MET A 16 1.43 -0.75 -13.04
C MET A 16 0.24 -0.08 -12.35
N TYR A 17 0.47 0.70 -11.29
CA TYR A 17 -0.59 1.46 -10.62
C TYR A 17 -1.26 2.47 -11.57
N GLU A 18 -0.47 3.27 -12.29
CA GLU A 18 -0.99 4.23 -13.26
C GLU A 18 -1.73 3.53 -14.42
N ALA A 19 -1.23 2.39 -14.90
CA ALA A 19 -1.91 1.59 -15.92
C ALA A 19 -3.27 1.04 -15.44
N LEU A 20 -3.37 0.57 -14.19
CA LEU A 20 -4.63 0.09 -13.62
C LEU A 20 -5.62 1.24 -13.40
N ARG A 21 -5.12 2.39 -12.92
CA ARG A 21 -5.92 3.61 -12.72
C ARG A 21 -6.51 4.11 -14.03
N SER A 22 -5.75 4.11 -15.12
CA SER A 22 -6.23 4.55 -16.44
C SER A 22 -7.33 3.67 -17.02
N LEU A 23 -7.40 2.41 -16.58
CA LEU A 23 -8.45 1.44 -16.94
C LEU A 23 -9.62 1.40 -15.96
N ASN A 24 -9.69 2.35 -15.01
CA ASN A 24 -10.70 2.39 -13.94
C ASN A 24 -10.74 1.12 -13.07
N VAL A 25 -9.65 0.35 -12.99
CA VAL A 25 -9.56 -0.80 -12.10
C VAL A 25 -9.28 -0.29 -10.68
N PRO A 26 -10.08 -0.69 -9.66
CA PRO A 26 -9.79 -0.33 -8.27
C PRO A 26 -8.40 -0.84 -7.86
N THR A 27 -7.53 0.08 -7.45
CA THR A 27 -6.13 -0.22 -7.15
C THR A 27 -5.59 0.72 -6.09
N GLU A 28 -4.58 0.27 -5.34
CA GLU A 28 -3.87 1.04 -4.33
C GLU A 28 -2.36 0.83 -4.47
N LEU A 29 -1.58 1.92 -4.39
CA LEU A 29 -0.12 1.89 -4.29
C LEU A 29 0.31 2.44 -2.93
N ILE A 30 0.97 1.59 -2.14
CA ILE A 30 1.49 1.97 -0.82
C ILE A 30 3.02 1.93 -0.85
N VAL A 31 3.64 3.06 -0.52
CA VAL A 31 5.09 3.25 -0.48
C VAL A 31 5.50 3.50 0.97
N TYR A 32 6.46 2.72 1.47
CA TYR A 32 6.97 2.84 2.83
C TYR A 32 8.33 3.57 2.81
N PRO A 33 8.42 4.80 3.36
CA PRO A 33 9.64 5.59 3.31
C PRO A 33 10.79 4.97 4.10
N GLY A 34 12.00 5.07 3.55
CA GLY A 34 13.23 4.50 4.10
C GLY A 34 13.25 2.97 4.17
N GLN A 35 12.35 2.26 3.48
CA GLN A 35 12.36 0.79 3.45
C GLN A 35 12.99 0.26 2.16
N PHE A 36 13.65 -0.89 2.25
CA PHE A 36 14.28 -1.60 1.14
C PHE A 36 13.39 -2.77 0.70
N HIS A 37 13.98 -3.80 0.07
CA HIS A 37 13.27 -5.03 -0.30
C HIS A 37 12.61 -5.72 0.91
N GLY A 38 13.38 -5.85 2.00
CA GLY A 38 12.88 -6.27 3.30
C GLY A 38 12.43 -5.09 4.14
N PHE A 39 11.29 -5.22 4.82
CA PHE A 39 10.81 -4.21 5.76
C PHE A 39 11.37 -4.50 7.14
N THR A 40 11.86 -3.47 7.82
CA THR A 40 12.51 -3.58 9.14
C THR A 40 11.76 -2.81 10.22
N ARG A 41 11.02 -1.75 9.87
CA ARG A 41 10.27 -0.97 10.84
C ARG A 41 9.02 -1.74 11.28
N PRO A 42 8.89 -2.15 12.57
CA PRO A 42 7.79 -3.02 13.00
C PRO A 42 6.39 -2.43 12.76
N SER A 43 6.24 -1.10 12.87
CA SER A 43 4.98 -0.44 12.58
C SER A 43 4.56 -0.54 11.11
N PHE A 44 5.51 -0.50 10.17
CA PHE A 44 5.24 -0.67 8.74
C PHE A 44 4.93 -2.11 8.37
N ILE A 45 5.60 -3.06 9.04
CA ILE A 45 5.29 -4.49 8.88
C ILE A 45 3.83 -4.75 9.31
N ARG A 46 3.42 -4.21 10.48
CA ARG A 46 2.03 -4.32 10.96
C ARG A 46 1.05 -3.66 9.98
N ASP A 47 1.31 -2.42 9.57
CA ASP A 47 0.45 -1.69 8.62
C ASP A 47 0.26 -2.47 7.31
N ARG A 48 1.34 -3.03 6.75
CA ARG A 48 1.27 -3.86 5.54
C ARG A 48 0.33 -5.05 5.71
N TYR A 49 0.46 -5.80 6.80
CA TYR A 49 -0.42 -6.94 7.05
C TYR A 49 -1.87 -6.51 7.25
N GLN A 50 -2.11 -5.41 7.96
CA GLN A 50 -3.46 -4.88 8.14
C GLN A 50 -4.11 -4.53 6.80
N ARG A 51 -3.39 -3.82 5.93
CA ARG A 51 -3.88 -3.49 4.57
C ARG A 51 -4.17 -4.73 3.74
N TYR A 52 -3.38 -5.79 3.87
CA TYR A 52 -3.68 -7.05 3.20
C TYR A 52 -5.02 -7.62 3.69
N PHE A 53 -5.21 -7.71 5.01
CA PHE A 53 -6.46 -8.19 5.57
C PHE A 53 -7.66 -7.33 5.14
N ASP A 54 -7.54 -6.01 5.18
CA ASP A 54 -8.60 -5.09 4.76
C ASP A 54 -8.96 -5.26 3.28
N TRP A 55 -7.95 -5.47 2.41
CA TRP A 55 -8.15 -5.71 0.99
C TRP A 55 -8.87 -7.04 0.72
N TYR A 56 -8.44 -8.12 1.39
CA TYR A 56 -9.08 -9.44 1.29
C TYR A 56 -10.52 -9.39 1.83
N ASP A 57 -10.74 -8.73 2.96
CA ASP A 57 -12.06 -8.58 3.57
C ASP A 57 -13.02 -7.90 2.59
N LYS A 58 -12.57 -6.81 1.93
CA LYS A 58 -13.37 -6.06 0.96
C LYS A 58 -13.65 -6.82 -0.35
N TRP A 59 -12.63 -7.40 -0.97
CA TRP A 59 -12.73 -7.88 -2.36
C TRP A 59 -12.87 -9.39 -2.50
N VAL A 60 -12.51 -10.18 -1.48
CA VAL A 60 -12.52 -11.65 -1.55
C VAL A 60 -13.57 -12.24 -0.62
N LEU A 61 -13.67 -11.74 0.60
CA LEU A 61 -14.56 -12.30 1.62
C LEU A 61 -15.93 -11.60 1.70
N GLY A 62 -16.12 -10.48 1.00
CA GLY A 62 -17.37 -9.73 0.98
C GLY A 62 -17.79 -9.21 2.36
N LYS A 63 -16.83 -9.00 3.27
CA LYS A 63 -17.11 -8.40 4.57
C LYS A 63 -17.33 -6.91 4.40
N ALA A 64 -18.22 -6.34 5.21
CA ALA A 64 -18.34 -4.90 5.29
C ALA A 64 -16.96 -4.30 5.60
N PRO A 65 -16.54 -3.23 4.91
CA PRO A 65 -15.21 -2.66 5.14
C PRO A 65 -15.08 -2.26 6.61
N ALA A 66 -14.03 -2.75 7.27
CA ALA A 66 -13.58 -2.13 8.50
C ALA A 66 -13.34 -0.64 8.21
N ALA A 67 -13.76 0.25 9.12
CA ALA A 67 -13.60 1.69 8.95
C ALA A 67 -12.18 2.00 8.47
N ALA A 68 -12.06 2.70 7.33
CA ALA A 68 -10.81 2.86 6.63
C ALA A 68 -9.69 3.32 7.58
N PRO A 69 -8.51 2.66 7.59
CA PRO A 69 -7.38 3.15 8.37
C PRO A 69 -7.02 4.53 7.83
N GLY A 70 -7.06 5.53 8.72
CA GLY A 70 -6.90 6.94 8.40
C GLY A 70 -5.78 7.17 7.40
N GLY A 71 -6.15 7.72 6.24
CA GLY A 71 -5.20 8.29 5.28
C GLY A 71 -4.30 9.32 5.98
N PRO A 72 -3.15 9.67 5.37
CA PRO A 72 -2.19 10.55 5.99
C PRO A 72 -2.89 11.82 6.49
N LYS A 73 -2.83 12.04 7.81
CA LYS A 73 -3.17 13.34 8.38
C LYS A 73 -2.11 14.30 7.86
N ASN A 74 -2.45 15.06 6.82
CA ASN A 74 -1.73 16.28 6.48
C ASN A 74 -1.96 17.26 7.65
N THR A 75 -1.19 17.13 8.72
CA THR A 75 -0.96 18.22 9.67
C THR A 75 0.21 19.00 9.10
N GLY A 76 -0.12 19.97 8.25
CA GLY A 76 0.78 21.10 8.04
C GLY A 76 0.73 21.95 9.29
N ASP A 77 1.87 22.03 9.97
CA ASP A 77 2.35 23.09 10.86
C ASP A 77 3.88 23.06 10.80
#